data_AF-W1UN42-F1
#
_entry.id   AF-W1UN42-F1
#
_cell.length_a   1.000
_cell.length_b   1.000
_cell.length_c   1.000
_cell.angle_alpha   90.00
_cell.angle_beta   90.00
_cell.angle_gamma   90.00
#
_symmetry.space_group_name_H-M   'P 1'
#
loop_
_entity.id
_entity.type
_entity.pdbx_description
1 polymer ?
#
loop_
_entity_poly.entity_id
_entity_poly.type
_entity_poly.pdbx_seq_one_letter_code
_entity_poly.pdbx_strand_id
1 'polypeptide(L)' 'MIEFQNVSKLYGDKEALSNLNLQIENGEIMGLIGHNGAGKSTTIKSLVSIISPSSGRILVDRSGVI' A
#
# COMPACT_ATOMS: atom_id res chain seq x y z
N MET A 1 2.63 9.39 -10.26
CA MET A 1 3.38 9.23 -9.01
C MET A 1 2.46 8.54 -8.03
N ILE A 2 2.92 7.47 -7.38
CA ILE A 2 2.17 6.75 -6.36
C ILE A 2 2.85 6.98 -5.02
N GLU A 3 2.08 7.26 -3.97
CA GLU A 3 2.61 7.46 -2.63
C GLU A 3 1.74 6.81 -1.56
N PHE A 4 2.36 6.00 -0.72
CA PHE A 4 1.78 5.45 0.50
C PHE A 4 2.29 6.26 1.68
N GLN A 5 1.38 6.80 2.49
CA GLN A 5 1.70 7.56 3.69
C GLN A 5 1.16 6.84 4.93
N ASN A 6 2.08 6.24 5.68
CA ASN A 6 1.81 5.51 6.92
C ASN A 6 0.69 4.47 6.80
N VAL A 7 0.71 3.70 5.72
CA VAL A 7 -0.37 2.77 5.39
C VAL A 7 -0.28 1.52 6.25
N SER A 8 -1.32 1.28 7.06
CA SER A 8 -1.49 0.02 7.77
C SER A 8 -2.75 -0.70 7.32
N LYS A 9 -2.76 -2.03 7.46
CA LYS A 9 -3.94 -2.86 7.18
C LYS A 9 -4.04 -3.99 8.20
N LEU A 10 -5.16 -4.02 8.91
CA LEU A 10 -5.54 -5.12 9.78
C LEU A 10 -6.59 -6.02 9.13
N TYR A 11 -6.44 -7.32 9.37
CA TYR A 11 -7.43 -8.36 9.09
C TYR A 11 -7.74 -9.07 10.41
N GLY A 12 -8.81 -8.64 11.09
CA GLY A 12 -9.01 -9.01 12.49
C GLY A 12 -7.83 -8.53 13.33
N ASP A 13 -7.21 -9.43 14.08
CA ASP A 13 -6.06 -9.13 14.94
C ASP A 13 -4.71 -9.20 14.21
N LYS A 14 -4.70 -9.56 12.91
CA LYS A 14 -3.47 -9.69 12.13
C LYS A 14 -3.16 -8.41 11.38
N GLU A 15 -2.02 -7.80 11.70
CA GLU A 15 -1.48 -6.70 10.91
C GLU A 15 -0.78 -7.24 9.65
N ALA A 16 -1.38 -6.98 8.49
CA ALA A 16 -0.85 -7.38 7.19
C ALA A 16 0.06 -6.32 6.55
N LEU A 17 -0.15 -5.04 6.90
CA LEU A 17 0.75 -3.93 6.58
C LEU A 17 0.91 -3.10 7.86
N SER A 18 2.15 -2.76 8.20
CA SER A 18 2.49 -1.98 9.38
C SER A 18 3.25 -0.73 8.96
N ASN A 19 2.56 0.42 8.99
CA ASN A 19 3.12 1.74 8.72
C ASN A 19 3.96 1.83 7.43
N LEU A 20 3.43 1.26 6.34
CA LEU A 20 4.12 1.20 5.05
C LEU A 20 4.19 2.61 4.43
N ASN A 21 5.42 3.04 4.15
CA ASN A 21 5.72 4.25 3.40
C ASN A 21 6.46 3.86 2.11
N LEU A 22 5.94 4.32 0.98
CA LEU A 22 6.45 3.98 -0.35
C LEU A 22 6.18 5.12 -1.31
N GLN A 23 7.14 5.45 -2.15
CA GLN A 23 6.99 6.38 -3.26
C GLN A 23 7.45 5.69 -4.55
N ILE A 24 6.66 5.85 -5.62
CA ILE A 24 6.98 5.36 -6.96
C ILE A 24 6.78 6.53 -7.93
N GLU A 25 7.84 6.92 -8.61
CA GLU A 25 7.82 8.02 -9.57
C GLU A 25 7.22 7.60 -10.91
N ASN A 26 6.83 8.60 -11.71
CA ASN A 26 6.30 8.35 -13.04
C ASN A 26 7.36 7.70 -13.95
N GLY A 27 6.98 6.57 -14.55
CA GLY A 27 7.86 5.81 -15.44
C GLY A 27 8.80 4.84 -14.73
N GLU A 28 8.77 4.76 -13.40
CA GLU A 28 9.54 3.76 -12.65
C GLU A 28 8.92 2.37 -12.73
N ILE A 29 9.79 1.36 -12.79
CA ILE A 29 9.42 -0.05 -12.64
C ILE A 29 9.90 -0.49 -11.26
N MET A 30 8.95 -0.78 -10.37
CA MET A 30 9.24 -1.28 -9.02
C MET A 30 8.89 -2.77 -8.89
N GLY A 31 9.81 -3.55 -8.33
CA GLY A 31 9.55 -4.92 -7.90
C GLY A 31 9.21 -5.01 -6.42
N LEU A 32 8.09 -5.65 -6.06
CA LEU A 32 7.72 -5.94 -4.67
C LEU A 32 8.00 -7.42 -4.35
N ILE A 33 9.07 -7.68 -3.60
CA ILE A 33 9.54 -9.02 -3.25
C ILE A 33 9.41 -9.31 -1.74
N GLY A 34 9.38 -10.59 -1.37
CA GLY A 34 9.27 -11.05 0.01
C GLY A 34 8.60 -12.41 0.13
N HIS A 35 8.65 -13.04 1.31
CA HIS A 35 8.04 -14.35 1.55
C HIS A 35 6.49 -14.31 1.51
N ASN A 36 5.85 -15.47 1.52
CA ASN A 36 4.39 -15.56 1.62
C ASN A 36 3.90 -14.97 2.94
N GLY A 37 2.84 -14.16 2.88
CA GLY A 37 2.32 -13.44 4.05
C GLY A 37 3.02 -12.12 4.38
N ALA A 38 4.07 -11.71 3.68
CA ALA A 38 4.78 -10.44 3.89
C ALA A 38 3.99 -9.17 3.49
N GLY A 39 2.69 -9.28 3.22
CA GLY A 39 1.84 -8.12 2.85
C GLY A 39 1.83 -7.75 1.36
N LYS A 40 2.60 -8.41 0.48
CA LYS A 40 2.70 -8.05 -0.96
C LYS A 40 1.35 -7.87 -1.67
N SER A 41 0.49 -8.89 -1.63
CA SER A 41 -0.84 -8.81 -2.26
C SER A 41 -1.74 -7.78 -1.56
N THR A 42 -1.55 -7.55 -0.26
CA THR A 42 -2.26 -6.52 0.49
C THR A 42 -1.86 -5.14 0.00
N THR A 43 -0.55 -4.86 -0.16
CA THR A 43 -0.03 -3.59 -0.71
C THR A 43 -0.64 -3.29 -2.07
N ILE A 44 -0.59 -4.25 -3.00
CA ILE A 44 -1.11 -4.06 -4.36
C ILE A 44 -2.63 -3.87 -4.34
N LYS A 45 -3.38 -4.67 -3.57
CA LYS A 45 -4.84 -4.52 -3.47
C LYS A 45 -5.24 -3.17 -2.85
N SER A 46 -4.47 -2.67 -1.88
CA SER A 46 -4.70 -1.34 -1.31
C SER A 46 -4.44 -0.24 -2.33
N LEU A 47 -3.34 -0.34 -3.11
CA LEU A 47 -3.03 0.62 -4.18
C LEU A 47 -4.16 0.76 -5.19
N VAL A 48 -4.70 -0.37 -5.67
CA VAL A 48 -5.78 -0.37 -6.67
C VAL A 48 -7.18 -0.24 -6.04
N SER A 49 -7.27 0.16 -4.77
CA SER A 49 -8.53 0.38 -4.05
C SER A 49 -9.48 -0.82 -3.99
N ILE A 50 -8.98 -2.04 -4.15
CA ILE A 50 -9.75 -3.28 -3.93
C ILE A 50 -10.02 -3.48 -2.43
N ILE A 51 -9.10 -3.02 -1.59
CA ILE A 51 -9.28 -2.97 -0.14
C ILE A 51 -8.88 -1.58 0.35
N SER A 52 -9.61 -1.05 1.33
CA SER A 52 -9.20 0.18 2.00
C SER A 52 -8.12 -0.12 3.05
N PRO A 53 -7.12 0.76 3.22
CA PRO A 53 -6.23 0.69 4.37
C PRO A 53 -7.02 0.86 5.67
N SER A 54 -6.50 0.32 6.78
CA SER A 54 -7.07 0.55 8.11
C SER A 54 -6.66 1.91 8.67
N SER A 55 -5.51 2.42 8.26
CA SER A 55 -5.01 3.77 8.58
C SER A 55 -3.99 4.22 7.53
N GLY A 56 -3.70 5.52 7.52
CA GLY A 56 -2.88 6.13 6.48
C GLY A 56 -3.68 6.40 5.21
N ARG A 57 -2.98 6.78 4.14
CA ARG A 57 -3.62 7.11 2.85
C ARG A 57 -2.72 6.75 1.67
N ILE A 58 -3.34 6.57 0.51
CA ILE A 58 -2.64 6.30 -0.75
C ILE A 58 -3.01 7.40 -1.75
N LEU A 59 -1.98 8.03 -2.32
CA LEU A 59 -2.11 9.11 -3.30
C LEU A 59 -1.67 8.61 -4.66
N VAL A 60 -2.44 8.94 -5.70
CA VAL A 60 -2.06 8.72 -7.11
C VAL A 60 -2.11 10.07 -7.80
N ASP A 61 -1.00 10.47 -8.39
CA ASP A 61 -0.81 11.79 -9.00
C ASP A 61 -1.23 12.95 -8.08
N ARG A 62 -0.90 12.81 -6.78
CA ARG A 62 -1.24 13.74 -5.69
C ARG A 62 -2.75 13.95 -5.47
N SER A 63 -3.58 13.20 -6.19
CA SER A 63 -5.01 13.11 -5.93
C SER A 63 -5.25 12.00 -4.92
N GLY A 64 -6.03 12.31 -3.87
CA GLY A 64 -6.43 11.31 -2.89
C GLY A 64 -7.33 10.28 -3.56
N VAL A 65 -6.89 9.02 -3.56
CA VAL A 65 -7.71 7.92 -4.07
C VAL A 65 -8.55 7.32 -2.93
N ILE A 66 -7.98 7.28 -1.72
CA ILE A 66 -8.58 6.81 -0.46
C ILE A 66 -7.79 7.30 0.75
#